data_AF-R9SJ97-F1
#
_entry.id   AF-R9SJ97-F1
#
_cell.length_a   1.000
_cell.length_b   1.000
_cell.length_c   1.000
_cell.angle_alpha   90.00
_cell.angle_beta   90.00
_cell.angle_gamma   90.00
#
_symmetry.space_group_name_H-M   'P 1'
#
loop_
_entity.id
_entity.type
_entity.pdbx_description
1 polymer ?
#
loop_
_entity_poly.entity_id
_entity_poly.type
_entity_poly.pdbx_seq_one_letter_code
_entity_poly.pdbx_strand_id
1 'polypeptide(L)' 'MPIITTISSKNQTSVPSAIRKKFDLKPADKLEWIVKDDEIIIKKITPLSFEDMKGRYATEESSFNWIELKKKIERGE' A
#
# COMPACT_ATOMS: atom_id res chain seq x y z
N MET A 1 12.79 20.52 -7.01
CA MET A 1 11.77 20.95 -7.99
C MET A 1 10.52 20.12 -7.74
N PRO A 2 9.36 20.75 -7.50
CA PRO A 2 8.10 20.01 -7.35
C PRO A 2 7.75 19.32 -8.67
N ILE A 3 7.19 18.12 -8.59
CA ILE A 3 6.63 17.41 -9.75
C ILE A 3 5.11 17.48 -9.64
N ILE A 4 4.46 18.04 -10.65
CA ILE A 4 3.01 18.28 -10.65
C ILE A 4 2.38 17.37 -11.69
N THR A 5 1.25 16.76 -11.34
CA THR A 5 0.41 15.99 -12.26
C THR A 5 -1.04 16.41 -12.11
N THR A 6 -1.81 16.25 -13.17
CA THR A 6 -3.24 16.61 -13.19
C THR A 6 -4.09 15.37 -12.94
N ILE A 7 -5.24 15.55 -12.28
CA ILE A 7 -6.27 14.52 -12.17
C ILE A 7 -7.11 14.56 -13.44
N SER A 8 -7.19 13.44 -14.14
CA SER A 8 -8.04 13.25 -15.31
C SER A 8 -9.53 13.26 -14.95
N SER A 9 -10.41 13.36 -15.95
CA SER A 9 -11.87 13.30 -15.76
C SER A 9 -12.39 12.02 -15.11
N LYS A 10 -11.56 10.95 -15.09
CA LYS A 10 -11.88 9.68 -14.42
C LYS A 10 -11.33 9.60 -12.98
N ASN A 11 -10.93 10.72 -12.39
CA ASN A 11 -10.33 10.79 -11.05
C ASN A 11 -9.02 9.99 -10.91
N GLN A 12 -8.23 9.91 -11.98
CA GLN A 12 -6.93 9.23 -12.01
C GLN A 12 -5.82 10.24 -12.27
N THR A 13 -4.65 10.06 -11.65
CA THR A 13 -3.43 10.79 -12.00
C THR A 13 -2.32 9.82 -12.39
N SER A 14 -1.43 10.26 -13.27
CA SER A 14 -0.27 9.48 -13.66
C SER A 14 0.84 9.63 -12.63
N VAL A 15 1.53 8.54 -12.27
CA VAL A 15 2.72 8.63 -11.42
C VAL A 15 3.92 8.96 -12.32
N PRO A 16 4.62 10.10 -12.16
CA PRO A 16 5.75 10.50 -13.01
C PRO A 16 6.87 9.47 -13.09
N SER A 17 7.59 9.43 -14.23
CA SER A 17 8.65 8.44 -14.48
C SER A 17 9.75 8.45 -13.42
N ALA A 18 10.13 9.63 -12.90
CA ALA A 18 11.12 9.76 -11.85
C ALA A 18 10.68 9.06 -10.54
N ILE A 19 9.40 9.18 -10.18
CA ILE A 19 8.82 8.54 -9.00
C ILE A 19 8.72 7.02 -9.24
N ARG A 20 8.20 6.59 -10.40
CA ARG A 20 8.10 5.16 -10.73
C ARG A 20 9.44 4.44 -10.64
N LYS A 21 10.50 5.03 -11.21
CA LYS A 21 11.86 4.47 -11.17
C LYS A 21 12.42 4.44 -9.75
N LYS A 22 12.23 5.50 -8.97
CA LYS A 22 12.75 5.61 -7.60
C LYS A 22 12.15 4.55 -6.66
N PHE A 23 10.87 4.22 -6.82
CA PHE A 23 10.15 3.28 -5.96
C PHE A 23 9.87 1.92 -6.64
N ASP A 24 10.50 1.64 -7.79
CA ASP A 24 10.29 0.45 -8.62
C ASP A 24 8.80 0.12 -8.82
N LEU A 25 7.97 1.12 -9.14
CA LEU A 25 6.54 0.94 -9.33
C LEU A 25 6.26 0.29 -10.69
N LYS A 26 5.57 -0.85 -10.66
CA LYS A 26 5.19 -1.64 -11.83
C LYS A 26 3.68 -1.59 -12.04
N PRO A 27 3.19 -1.82 -13.27
CA PRO A 27 1.77 -2.06 -13.49
C PRO A 27 1.25 -3.15 -12.54
N ALA A 28 0.04 -2.96 -12.02
CA ALA A 28 -0.61 -3.81 -11.01
C ALA A 28 -0.04 -3.76 -9.57
N ASP A 29 1.02 -2.98 -9.30
CA ASP A 29 1.42 -2.70 -7.92
C ASP A 29 0.28 -1.98 -7.17
N LYS A 30 0.06 -2.36 -5.91
CA LYS A 30 -0.93 -1.71 -5.05
C LYS A 30 -0.31 -0.53 -4.30
N LEU A 31 -1.10 0.52 -4.15
CA LEU A 31 -0.74 1.72 -3.39
C LEU A 31 -1.71 1.89 -2.22
N GLU A 32 -1.17 2.25 -1.06
CA GLU A 32 -1.92 2.67 0.12
C GLU A 32 -1.95 4.20 0.17
N TRP A 33 -3.13 4.76 0.42
CA TRP A 33 -3.36 6.19 0.57
C TRP A 33 -3.63 6.49 2.02
N ILE A 34 -2.86 7.40 2.60
CA ILE A 34 -3.02 7.85 3.98
C ILE A 34 -3.30 9.35 3.94
N VAL A 35 -4.39 9.77 4.58
CA VAL A 35 -4.72 11.18 4.76
C VAL A 35 -4.28 11.57 6.17
N LYS A 36 -3.41 12.58 6.26
CA LYS A 36 -2.94 13.10 7.54
C LYS A 36 -2.92 14.62 7.46
N ASP A 37 -3.65 15.26 8.35
CA ASP A 37 -3.86 16.71 8.33
C ASP A 37 -4.38 17.15 6.95
N ASP A 38 -3.71 18.09 6.28
CA ASP A 38 -4.03 18.54 4.91
C ASP A 38 -3.11 17.89 3.84
N GLU A 39 -2.44 16.79 4.17
CA GLU A 39 -1.52 16.08 3.29
C GLU A 39 -2.01 14.68 2.93
N ILE A 40 -1.65 14.25 1.70
CA ILE A 40 -1.87 12.89 1.22
C ILE A 40 -0.51 12.21 1.07
N ILE A 41 -0.35 11.07 1.75
CA ILE A 41 0.82 10.21 1.64
C ILE A 41 0.43 8.96 0.86
N ILE A 42 1.21 8.63 -0.17
CA ILE A 42 1.01 7.42 -0.98
C ILE A 42 2.18 6.47 -0.75
N LYS A 43 1.90 5.25 -0.28
CA LYS A 43 2.90 4.21 -0.03
C LYS A 43 2.73 3.05 -1.00
N LYS A 44 3.84 2.49 -1.48
CA LYS A 44 3.83 1.21 -2.20
C LYS A 44 3.55 0.08 -1.23
N ILE A 45 2.57 -0.78 -1.52
CA ILE A 45 2.37 -2.02 -0.79
C ILE A 45 3.33 -3.06 -1.37
N THR A 46 4.36 -3.42 -0.61
CA THR A 46 5.16 -4.61 -0.91
C THR A 46 4.45 -5.83 -0.32
N PRO A 47 4.07 -6.84 -1.13
CA PRO A 47 3.62 -8.11 -0.57
C PRO A 47 4.74 -8.63 0.32
N LEU A 48 4.41 -8.96 1.57
CA LEU A 48 5.37 -9.51 2.52
C LEU A 48 6.01 -10.75 1.91
N SER A 49 7.34 -10.80 1.85
CA SER A 49 8.01 -12.07 1.63
C SER A 49 7.72 -13.00 2.81
N PHE A 50 7.79 -14.32 2.59
CA PHE A 50 7.67 -15.30 3.69
C PHE A 50 8.68 -15.03 4.82
N GLU A 51 9.87 -14.50 4.50
CA GLU A 51 10.85 -14.01 5.47
C GLU A 51 10.35 -12.79 6.27
N ASP A 52 9.75 -11.79 5.61
CA ASP A 52 9.25 -10.57 6.26
C ASP A 52 8.06 -10.83 7.20
N MET A 53 7.24 -11.84 6.89
CA MET A 53 6.15 -12.29 7.76
C MET A 53 6.66 -12.82 9.11
N LYS A 54 7.89 -13.35 9.17
CA LYS A 54 8.46 -13.92 10.40
C LYS A 54 8.97 -12.82 11.35
N GLY A 55 9.48 -11.71 10.80
CA GLY A 55 10.01 -10.57 11.58
C GLY A 55 8.93 -9.64 12.14
N ARG A 56 7.77 -9.52 11.48
CA ARG A 56 6.69 -8.60 11.90
C ARG A 56 5.89 -9.03 13.13
N TYR A 57 6.09 -10.23 13.67
CA TYR A 57 5.56 -10.57 15.00
C TYR A 57 6.24 -9.78 16.13
N ALA A 58 7.35 -9.09 15.85
CA ALA A 58 8.10 -8.32 16.84
C ALA A 58 7.88 -6.80 16.79
N THR A 59 7.14 -6.27 15.81
CA THR A 59 6.88 -4.82 15.73
C THR A 59 5.41 -4.56 15.45
N GLU A 60 4.76 -4.09 16.51
CA GLU A 60 3.41 -3.56 16.60
C GLU A 60 3.11 -2.59 15.43
N GLU A 61 1.83 -2.51 15.02
CA GLU A 61 1.29 -1.72 13.89
C GLU A 61 1.22 -2.40 12.52
N SER A 62 1.02 -3.72 12.49
CA SER A 62 0.34 -4.38 11.38
C SER A 62 -0.81 -5.22 11.93
N SER A 63 -1.80 -4.53 12.51
CA SER A 63 -3.13 -5.06 12.77
C SER A 63 -3.88 -5.31 11.44
N PHE A 64 -3.29 -6.11 10.56
CA PHE A 64 -4.05 -6.79 9.53
C PHE A 64 -4.54 -8.09 10.14
N ASN A 65 -5.85 -8.10 10.30
CA ASN A 65 -6.63 -9.06 11.04
C ASN A 65 -6.74 -10.43 10.31
N TRP A 66 -5.59 -11.07 10.09
CA TRP A 66 -5.51 -12.38 9.45
C TRP A 66 -6.00 -13.51 10.35
N ILE A 67 -5.97 -13.30 11.67
CA ILE A 67 -6.39 -14.27 12.66
C ILE A 67 -7.93 -14.35 12.73
N GLU A 68 -8.66 -13.22 12.64
CA GLU A 68 -10.12 -13.29 12.56
C GLU A 68 -10.61 -13.76 11.19
N LEU A 69 -9.92 -13.41 10.10
CA LEU A 69 -10.21 -13.95 8.76
C LEU A 69 -10.09 -15.47 8.72
N LYS A 70 -9.05 -16.07 9.33
CA LYS A 70 -8.93 -17.53 9.45
C LYS A 70 -10.05 -18.14 10.31
N LYS A 71 -10.39 -17.51 11.43
CA LYS A 71 -11.47 -17.99 12.30
C LYS A 71 -12.85 -17.95 11.63
N LYS A 72 -13.11 -16.99 10.74
CA LYS A 72 -14.38 -16.94 9.97
C LYS A 72 -14.46 -18.05 8.92
N ILE A 73 -13.37 -18.28 8.20
CA ILE A 73 -13.28 -19.35 7.19
C ILE A 73 -13.45 -20.74 7.83
N GLU A 74 -12.85 -20.97 9.00
CA GLU A 74 -13.02 -22.24 9.74
C GLU A 74 -14.41 -22.41 10.38
N ARG A 75 -15.11 -21.31 10.66
CA ARG A 75 -16.48 -21.32 11.19
C ARG A 75 -17.55 -21.38 10.10
N GLY A 76 -17.17 -21.26 8.82
CA GLY A 76 -18.11 -21.34 7.69
C GLY A 76 -19.07 -20.16 7.59
N GLU A 77 -18.61 -18.94 7.88
CA GLU A 77 -19.31 -17.68 7.55
C GLU A 77 -18.71 -17.00 6.31
#